data_AF-A0A497R7J0-F1
#
_entry.id   AF-A0A497R7J0-F1
#
_cell.length_a   1.000
_cell.length_b   1.000
_cell.length_c   1.000
_cell.angle_alpha   90.00
_cell.angle_beta   90.00
_cell.angle_gamma   90.00
#
_symmetry.space_group_name_H-M   'P 1'
#
loop_
_entity.id
_entity.type
_entity.pdbx_description
1 polymer ?
#
loop_
_entity_poly.entity_id
_entity_poly.type
_entity_poly.pdbx_seq_one_letter_code
_entity_poly.pdbx_strand_id
1 'polypeptide(L)'
;MVPPIIDDTYSECFTMWYSRILITAIDEEMALIAAQETIGFATSIIMCSAEAGIERFVSAKETPDNRPGVVIQIWTRHSKQMKDELLSRLSQCAMTTPTTNIFNFTPIAEKSVPVGKLIAYFGDGFQKKITKFGRELWEVPVMDGSFLIEDSFNIAKGIAGGLLILLGTEQMTTLQAAKTAVKAICDSKVQAITSFPGGICRSGSKIGSKYSFLNESTNHRFCPSLKKDVSDSLLPPEVQCAYEIVINAVNEDELKKALKAGIGALRENNAIVKITSSNFGGELGKITINLKDLTDDNK
;
A
#
# COMPACT_ATOMS: atom_id res chain seq x y z
N MET A 1 32.43 1.85 -4.24
CA MET A 1 31.14 1.68 -3.54
C MET A 1 30.84 0.19 -3.52
N VAL A 2 30.42 -0.36 -2.39
CA VAL A 2 30.07 -1.78 -2.29
C VAL A 2 28.54 -1.85 -2.32
N PRO A 3 27.93 -2.47 -3.33
CA PRO A 3 26.48 -2.59 -3.39
C PRO A 3 25.96 -3.45 -2.23
N PRO A 4 24.71 -3.24 -1.78
CA PRO A 4 24.12 -4.10 -0.77
C PRO A 4 24.05 -5.54 -1.26
N ILE A 5 24.31 -6.50 -0.37
CA ILE A 5 24.13 -7.92 -0.68
C ILE A 5 22.63 -8.19 -0.79
N ILE A 6 22.21 -8.87 -1.86
CA ILE A 6 20.83 -9.37 -1.98
C ILE A 6 20.80 -10.82 -1.51
N ASP A 7 20.02 -11.07 -0.47
CA ASP A 7 19.95 -12.38 0.17
C ASP A 7 19.22 -13.39 -0.72
N ASP A 8 19.67 -14.65 -0.71
CA ASP A 8 19.04 -15.75 -1.45
C ASP A 8 17.81 -16.28 -0.71
N THR A 9 16.72 -15.52 -0.79
CA THR A 9 15.46 -15.78 -0.08
C THR A 9 14.28 -15.26 -0.89
N TYR A 10 13.07 -15.44 -0.36
CA TYR A 10 11.83 -15.03 -1.00
C TYR A 10 10.87 -14.33 -0.03
N SER A 11 9.97 -13.53 -0.59
CA SER A 11 8.76 -13.06 0.08
C SER A 11 7.64 -14.07 -0.10
N GLU A 12 6.95 -14.40 0.99
CA GLU A 12 5.78 -15.26 0.98
C GLU A 12 4.50 -14.39 0.99
N CYS A 13 3.78 -14.40 -0.12
CA CYS A 13 2.72 -13.45 -0.42
C CYS A 13 1.32 -14.10 -0.40
N PHE A 14 0.29 -13.26 -0.26
CA PHE A 14 -1.10 -13.66 -0.07
C PHE A 14 -2.01 -13.07 -1.13
N THR A 15 -3.09 -13.79 -1.46
CA THR A 15 -4.16 -13.21 -2.27
C THR A 15 -5.12 -12.42 -1.38
N MET A 16 -5.34 -11.15 -1.70
CA MET A 16 -6.27 -10.27 -1.01
C MET A 16 -7.16 -9.53 -2.00
N TRP A 17 -8.30 -9.01 -1.52
CA TRP A 17 -9.19 -8.16 -2.31
C TRP A 17 -8.68 -6.73 -2.27
N TYR A 18 -8.67 -6.04 -3.41
CA TYR A 18 -8.35 -4.62 -3.49
C TYR A 18 -9.40 -3.84 -4.27
N SER A 19 -9.42 -2.53 -4.03
CA SER A 19 -10.05 -1.54 -4.90
C SER A 19 -9.10 -0.36 -5.08
N ARG A 20 -8.94 0.09 -6.33
CA ARG A 20 -8.26 1.32 -6.72
C ARG A 20 -9.30 2.43 -6.89
N ILE A 21 -9.03 3.55 -6.23
CA ILE A 21 -9.89 4.73 -6.21
C ILE A 21 -9.06 5.92 -6.67
N LEU A 22 -9.63 6.72 -7.56
CA LEU A 22 -9.09 8.03 -7.93
C LEU A 22 -9.85 9.10 -7.16
N ILE A 23 -9.14 9.87 -6.34
CA ILE A 23 -9.65 11.06 -5.68
C ILE A 23 -9.07 12.27 -6.39
N THR A 24 -9.92 13.15 -6.88
CA THR A 24 -9.54 14.41 -7.54
C THR A 24 -9.97 15.58 -6.68
N ALA A 25 -9.27 16.71 -6.74
CA ALA A 25 -9.62 17.92 -6.00
C ALA A 25 -9.25 19.17 -6.81
N ILE A 26 -9.49 20.36 -6.26
CA ILE A 26 -9.16 21.63 -6.94
C ILE A 26 -7.66 21.78 -7.23
N ASP A 27 -6.80 21.27 -6.34
CA ASP A 27 -5.35 21.28 -6.43
C ASP A 27 -4.73 19.99 -5.86
N GLU A 28 -3.41 19.84 -6.01
CA GLU A 28 -2.67 18.66 -5.54
C GLU A 28 -2.65 18.53 -4.01
N GLU A 29 -2.69 19.66 -3.29
CA GLU A 29 -2.69 19.70 -1.83
C GLU A 29 -3.97 19.08 -1.28
N MET A 30 -5.13 19.54 -1.76
CA MET A 30 -6.43 19.02 -1.33
C MET A 30 -6.62 17.55 -1.74
N ALA A 31 -6.13 17.15 -2.91
CA ALA A 31 -6.18 15.74 -3.33
C ALA A 31 -5.33 14.85 -2.41
N LEU A 32 -4.15 15.34 -1.99
CA LEU A 32 -3.28 14.62 -1.06
C LEU A 32 -3.89 14.53 0.34
N ILE A 33 -4.48 15.61 0.86
CA ILE A 33 -5.17 15.61 2.16
C ILE A 33 -6.29 14.56 2.15
N ALA A 34 -7.15 14.58 1.13
CA ALA A 34 -8.24 13.62 1.00
C ALA A 34 -7.73 12.18 0.95
N ALA A 35 -6.66 11.93 0.18
CA ALA A 35 -6.06 10.62 0.06
C ALA A 35 -5.49 10.14 1.40
N GLN A 36 -4.68 10.98 2.09
CA GLN A 36 -4.04 10.65 3.37
C GLN A 36 -5.06 10.31 4.46
N GLU A 37 -6.13 11.10 4.57
CA GLU A 37 -7.19 10.84 5.55
C GLU A 37 -7.93 9.53 5.23
N THR A 38 -8.22 9.29 3.94
CA THR A 38 -8.93 8.07 3.49
C THR A 38 -8.15 6.79 3.75
N ILE A 39 -6.82 6.82 3.60
CA ILE A 39 -5.94 5.67 3.84
C ILE A 39 -5.43 5.58 5.29
N GLY A 40 -5.81 6.52 6.16
CA GLY A 40 -5.41 6.55 7.56
C GLY A 40 -5.82 5.29 8.33
N PHE A 41 -5.04 4.94 9.36
CA PHE A 41 -5.28 3.77 10.22
C PHE A 41 -5.54 2.46 9.45
N ALA A 42 -4.73 2.19 8.43
CA ALA A 42 -4.85 1.03 7.55
C ALA A 42 -3.49 0.41 7.21
N THR A 43 -2.69 0.08 8.23
CA THR A 43 -1.31 -0.38 8.03
C THR A 43 -1.21 -1.88 7.79
N SER A 44 -1.94 -2.67 8.57
CA SER A 44 -1.95 -4.14 8.48
C SER A 44 -3.26 -4.73 8.96
N ILE A 45 -3.80 -5.70 8.24
CA ILE A 45 -5.04 -6.41 8.59
C ILE A 45 -4.95 -7.27 9.86
N ILE A 46 -3.79 -7.32 10.52
CA ILE A 46 -3.61 -7.97 11.82
C ILE A 46 -4.50 -7.29 12.88
N MET A 47 -4.54 -5.95 12.88
CA MET A 47 -5.32 -5.15 13.82
C MET A 47 -5.95 -3.89 13.23
N CYS A 48 -5.60 -3.49 12.00
CA CYS A 48 -6.41 -2.55 11.24
C CYS A 48 -7.52 -3.29 10.49
N SER A 49 -8.59 -2.59 10.15
CA SER A 49 -9.69 -3.17 9.39
C SER A 49 -9.36 -3.37 7.90
N ALA A 50 -8.38 -2.63 7.39
CA ALA A 50 -7.88 -2.71 6.03
C ALA A 50 -6.37 -2.45 5.97
N GLU A 51 -5.80 -2.71 4.81
CA GLU A 51 -4.53 -2.15 4.37
C GLU A 51 -4.79 -1.10 3.30
N ALA A 52 -4.18 0.08 3.38
CA ALA A 52 -4.38 1.11 2.38
C ALA A 52 -3.14 1.98 2.18
N GLY A 53 -3.03 2.58 1.00
CA GLY A 53 -1.86 3.38 0.62
C GLY A 53 -2.09 4.20 -0.64
N ILE A 54 -1.23 5.19 -0.85
CA ILE A 54 -1.16 5.94 -2.11
C ILE A 54 -0.42 5.08 -3.14
N GLU A 55 -1.03 4.87 -4.30
CA GLU A 55 -0.39 4.23 -5.45
C GLU A 55 0.45 5.24 -6.21
N ARG A 56 -0.17 6.36 -6.62
CA ARG A 56 0.51 7.42 -7.37
C ARG A 56 -0.29 8.73 -7.39
N PHE A 57 0.42 9.81 -7.67
CA PHE A 57 -0.17 11.08 -8.10
C PHE A 57 -0.55 11.03 -9.58
N VAL A 58 -1.59 11.77 -9.97
CA VAL A 58 -2.14 11.79 -11.32
C VAL A 58 -2.36 13.24 -11.74
N SER A 59 -1.83 13.59 -12.91
CA SER A 59 -2.00 14.93 -13.46
C SER A 59 -3.43 15.17 -13.93
N ALA A 60 -3.85 16.43 -13.97
CA ALA A 60 -5.16 16.82 -14.51
C ALA A 60 -5.46 16.27 -15.91
N LYS A 61 -4.43 16.02 -16.75
CA LYS A 61 -4.61 15.49 -18.11
C LYS A 61 -5.01 14.03 -18.16
N GLU A 62 -4.83 13.30 -17.06
CA GLU A 62 -5.11 11.87 -16.95
C GLU A 62 -6.43 11.59 -16.22
N THR A 63 -7.10 12.62 -15.69
CA THR A 63 -8.31 12.44 -14.88
C THR A 63 -9.59 12.77 -15.66
N PRO A 64 -10.74 12.14 -15.32
CA PRO A 64 -11.98 12.33 -16.06
C PRO A 64 -12.51 13.77 -16.04
N ASP A 65 -12.24 14.51 -14.98
CA ASP A 65 -12.77 15.85 -14.74
C ASP A 65 -11.74 16.97 -14.96
N ASN A 66 -10.57 16.64 -15.52
CA ASN A 66 -9.46 17.56 -15.78
C ASN A 66 -8.90 18.26 -14.54
N ARG A 67 -8.86 17.56 -13.40
CA ARG A 67 -8.33 18.06 -12.13
C ARG A 67 -7.21 17.18 -11.59
N PRO A 68 -6.23 17.72 -10.83
CA PRO A 68 -5.21 16.89 -10.20
C PRO A 68 -5.85 15.86 -9.28
N GLY A 69 -5.20 14.71 -9.14
CA GLY A 69 -5.72 13.63 -8.31
C GLY A 69 -4.66 12.69 -7.78
N VAL A 70 -5.11 11.81 -6.88
CA VAL A 70 -4.31 10.77 -6.25
C VAL A 70 -5.06 9.45 -6.41
N VAL A 71 -4.34 8.43 -6.89
CA VAL A 71 -4.83 7.06 -6.89
C VAL A 71 -4.41 6.41 -5.59
N ILE A 72 -5.40 5.89 -4.86
CA ILE A 72 -5.19 5.11 -3.65
C ILE A 72 -5.62 3.67 -3.89
N GLN A 73 -5.11 2.76 -3.07
CA GLN A 73 -5.64 1.40 -2.98
C GLN A 73 -6.09 1.10 -1.56
N ILE A 74 -7.19 0.38 -1.44
CA ILE A 74 -7.68 -0.21 -0.19
C ILE A 74 -7.75 -1.72 -0.38
N TRP A 75 -7.30 -2.46 0.63
CA TRP A 75 -7.08 -3.89 0.63
C TRP A 75 -7.76 -4.54 1.83
N THR A 76 -8.47 -5.64 1.60
CA THR A 76 -9.11 -6.43 2.67
C THR A 76 -8.97 -7.92 2.42
N ARG A 77 -9.07 -8.71 3.49
CA ARG A 77 -9.01 -10.18 3.39
C ARG A 77 -10.23 -10.76 2.65
N HIS A 78 -11.39 -10.13 2.78
CA HIS A 78 -12.66 -10.64 2.28
C HIS A 78 -13.44 -9.58 1.52
N SER A 79 -14.01 -9.94 0.35
CA SER A 79 -14.80 -9.02 -0.47
C SER A 79 -15.98 -8.35 0.25
N LYS A 80 -16.56 -9.02 1.27
CA LYS A 80 -17.68 -8.46 2.05
C LYS A 80 -17.23 -7.24 2.85
N GLN A 81 -16.07 -7.32 3.48
CA GLN A 81 -15.47 -6.24 4.27
C GLN A 81 -15.10 -5.05 3.39
N MET A 82 -14.65 -5.29 2.15
CA MET A 82 -14.30 -4.23 1.21
C MET A 82 -15.41 -3.18 1.03
N LYS A 83 -16.67 -3.61 0.90
CA LYS A 83 -17.79 -2.68 0.76
C LYS A 83 -17.90 -1.74 1.97
N ASP A 84 -17.75 -2.30 3.17
CA ASP A 84 -17.91 -1.54 4.42
C ASP A 84 -16.73 -0.58 4.62
N GLU A 85 -15.50 -0.98 4.26
CA GLU A 85 -14.31 -0.12 4.26
C GLU A 85 -14.39 1.02 3.25
N LEU A 86 -14.83 0.76 2.02
CA LEU A 86 -15.02 1.81 1.03
C LEU A 86 -16.12 2.79 1.46
N LEU A 87 -17.23 2.29 2.00
CA LEU A 87 -18.32 3.14 2.45
C LEU A 87 -17.88 4.07 3.60
N SER A 88 -17.23 3.54 4.64
CA SER A 88 -16.80 4.34 5.78
C SER A 88 -15.73 5.36 5.39
N ARG A 89 -14.66 4.92 4.70
CA ARG A 89 -13.53 5.78 4.36
C ARG A 89 -13.89 6.85 3.34
N LEU A 90 -14.61 6.49 2.27
CA LEU A 90 -14.97 7.48 1.25
C LEU A 90 -16.02 8.47 1.76
N SER A 91 -16.96 8.05 2.62
CA SER A 91 -17.96 8.97 3.18
C SER A 91 -17.42 9.88 4.28
N GLN A 92 -16.52 9.39 5.14
CA GLN A 92 -16.06 10.15 6.31
C GLN A 92 -14.76 10.93 6.07
N CYS A 93 -13.98 10.55 5.06
CA CYS A 93 -12.69 11.18 4.76
C CYS A 93 -12.72 11.91 3.42
N ALA A 94 -13.06 11.22 2.33
CA ALA A 94 -12.98 11.82 1.01
C ALA A 94 -14.13 12.81 0.74
N MET A 95 -15.39 12.41 0.95
CA MET A 95 -16.57 13.27 0.74
C MET A 95 -16.56 14.52 1.62
N THR A 96 -16.02 14.43 2.83
CA THR A 96 -15.92 15.55 3.78
C THR A 96 -14.75 16.47 3.49
N THR A 97 -13.78 16.04 2.68
CA THR A 97 -12.67 16.89 2.26
C THR A 97 -13.15 17.85 1.16
N PRO A 98 -12.90 19.18 1.29
CA PRO A 98 -13.37 20.17 0.31
C PRO A 98 -12.99 19.84 -1.13
N THR A 99 -13.90 20.16 -2.05
CA THR A 99 -13.71 20.08 -3.51
C THR A 99 -13.53 18.68 -4.11
N THR A 100 -13.63 17.58 -3.34
CA THR A 100 -13.30 16.27 -3.88
C THR A 100 -14.34 15.73 -4.87
N ASN A 101 -13.87 14.97 -5.88
CA ASN A 101 -14.70 14.02 -6.63
C ASN A 101 -14.01 12.65 -6.60
N ILE A 102 -14.80 11.58 -6.61
CA ILE A 102 -14.29 10.21 -6.46
C ILE A 102 -14.71 9.34 -7.63
N PHE A 103 -13.72 8.72 -8.27
CA PHE A 103 -13.90 7.85 -9.42
C PHE A 103 -13.38 6.44 -9.16
N ASN A 104 -14.04 5.46 -9.76
CA ASN A 104 -13.55 4.09 -9.81
C ASN A 104 -12.32 4.02 -10.74
N PHE A 105 -11.23 3.46 -10.21
CA PHE A 105 -9.94 3.34 -10.91
C PHE A 105 -9.47 1.88 -11.03
N THR A 106 -10.36 0.92 -10.76
CA THR A 106 -10.08 -0.52 -10.93
C THR A 106 -10.60 -0.97 -12.31
N PRO A 107 -9.72 -1.23 -13.29
CA PRO A 107 -10.12 -1.41 -14.68
C PRO A 107 -10.84 -2.74 -14.94
N ILE A 108 -10.46 -3.80 -14.21
CA ILE A 108 -11.04 -5.15 -14.35
C ILE A 108 -11.76 -5.50 -13.06
N ALA A 109 -13.06 -5.70 -13.14
CA ALA A 109 -13.90 -6.05 -11.99
C ALA A 109 -14.07 -7.57 -11.87
N GLU A 110 -13.69 -8.16 -10.73
CA GLU A 110 -14.25 -9.48 -10.36
C GLU A 110 -15.63 -9.30 -9.73
N LYS A 111 -15.82 -8.22 -8.97
CA LYS A 111 -17.10 -7.80 -8.41
C LYS A 111 -17.19 -6.28 -8.47
N SER A 112 -18.42 -5.77 -8.37
CA SER A 112 -18.67 -4.34 -8.22
C SER A 112 -19.57 -4.12 -7.00
N VAL A 113 -19.31 -3.05 -6.25
CA VAL A 113 -20.06 -2.68 -5.04
C VAL A 113 -20.64 -1.28 -5.19
N PRO A 114 -21.94 -1.07 -4.89
CA PRO A 114 -22.65 0.19 -5.18
C PRO A 114 -22.38 1.27 -4.10
N VAL A 115 -21.11 1.50 -3.77
CA VAL A 115 -20.70 2.41 -2.69
C VAL A 115 -21.12 3.85 -2.99
N GLY A 116 -20.97 4.33 -4.22
CA GLY A 116 -21.40 5.68 -4.59
C GLY A 116 -22.89 5.89 -4.42
N LYS A 117 -23.71 4.93 -4.85
CA LYS A 117 -25.15 4.94 -4.59
C LYS A 117 -25.48 5.00 -3.10
N LEU A 118 -24.77 4.24 -2.27
CA LEU A 118 -25.01 4.23 -0.82
C LEU A 118 -24.65 5.57 -0.17
N ILE A 119 -23.52 6.16 -0.56
CA ILE A 119 -23.09 7.49 -0.10
C ILE A 119 -24.07 8.57 -0.57
N ALA A 120 -24.61 8.45 -1.78
CA ALA A 120 -25.53 9.44 -2.35
C ALA A 120 -26.82 9.63 -1.53
N TYR A 121 -27.24 8.65 -0.73
CA TYR A 121 -28.38 8.82 0.19
C TYR A 121 -28.15 9.92 1.24
N PHE A 122 -26.90 10.33 1.49
CA PHE A 122 -26.60 11.52 2.30
C PHE A 122 -27.27 12.80 1.77
N GLY A 123 -27.55 12.87 0.47
CA GLY A 123 -28.26 13.99 -0.15
C GLY A 123 -29.74 14.10 0.22
N ASP A 124 -30.28 13.20 1.06
CA ASP A 124 -31.64 13.28 1.62
C ASP A 124 -32.77 13.50 0.60
N GLY A 125 -32.66 12.83 -0.55
CA GLY A 125 -33.63 12.92 -1.65
C GLY A 125 -33.33 14.02 -2.68
N PHE A 126 -32.34 14.87 -2.43
CA PHE A 126 -31.88 15.91 -3.36
C PHE A 126 -30.74 15.45 -4.29
N GLN A 127 -30.14 14.29 -4.03
CA GLN A 127 -29.11 13.71 -4.90
C GLN A 127 -29.68 13.35 -6.28
N LYS A 128 -28.84 13.50 -7.32
CA LYS A 128 -29.21 13.17 -8.71
C LYS A 128 -28.27 12.13 -9.27
N LYS A 129 -28.82 11.17 -10.02
CA LYS A 129 -28.01 10.33 -10.89
C LYS A 129 -27.75 11.08 -12.18
N ILE A 130 -26.48 11.18 -12.58
CA ILE A 130 -26.04 11.92 -13.77
C ILE A 130 -25.05 11.11 -14.59
N THR A 131 -25.01 11.37 -15.89
CA THR A 131 -23.95 10.88 -16.78
C THR A 131 -23.02 12.05 -17.10
N LYS A 132 -21.77 11.99 -16.63
CA LYS A 132 -20.76 13.06 -16.83
C LYS A 132 -19.38 12.44 -17.00
N PHE A 133 -18.54 13.04 -17.84
CA PHE A 133 -17.19 12.52 -18.14
C PHE A 133 -17.17 11.08 -18.69
N GLY A 134 -18.25 10.67 -19.36
CA GLY A 134 -18.43 9.30 -19.84
C GLY A 134 -18.66 8.27 -18.73
N ARG A 135 -19.05 8.72 -17.53
CA ARG A 135 -19.26 7.88 -16.34
C ARG A 135 -20.63 8.11 -15.74
N GLU A 136 -21.15 7.08 -15.08
CA GLU A 136 -22.38 7.13 -14.28
C GLU A 136 -22.04 7.57 -12.85
N LEU A 137 -22.44 8.79 -12.50
CA LEU A 137 -22.13 9.41 -11.21
C LEU A 137 -23.40 9.73 -10.44
N TRP A 138 -23.23 9.92 -9.13
CA TRP A 138 -24.16 10.63 -8.28
C TRP A 138 -23.64 12.03 -8.03
N GLU A 139 -24.51 13.02 -8.18
CA GLU A 139 -24.31 14.40 -7.75
C GLU A 139 -25.04 14.59 -6.42
N VAL A 140 -24.27 14.78 -5.34
CA VAL A 140 -24.78 14.92 -3.97
C VAL A 140 -24.63 16.38 -3.54
N PRO A 141 -25.73 17.09 -3.22
CA PRO A 141 -25.61 18.47 -2.74
C PRO A 141 -24.96 18.49 -1.35
N VAL A 142 -23.95 19.33 -1.20
CA VAL A 142 -23.17 19.54 0.04
C VAL A 142 -22.90 21.03 0.24
N MET A 143 -22.34 21.41 1.39
CA MET A 143 -22.20 22.84 1.75
C MET A 143 -21.34 23.65 0.78
N ASP A 144 -20.29 23.07 0.20
CA ASP A 144 -19.41 23.75 -0.77
C ASP A 144 -19.89 23.60 -2.23
N GLY A 145 -21.05 22.98 -2.45
CA GLY A 145 -21.67 22.83 -3.77
C GLY A 145 -22.15 21.41 -4.04
N SER A 146 -21.40 20.66 -4.84
CA SER A 146 -21.81 19.32 -5.29
C SER A 146 -20.62 18.35 -5.25
N PHE A 147 -20.82 17.27 -4.53
CA PHE A 147 -19.89 16.15 -4.45
C PHE A 147 -20.25 15.13 -5.53
N LEU A 148 -19.28 14.79 -6.41
CA LEU A 148 -19.49 13.77 -7.44
C LEU A 148 -18.80 12.46 -7.05
N ILE A 149 -19.55 11.37 -7.11
CA ILE A 149 -19.05 10.02 -6.85
C ILE A 149 -19.59 9.02 -7.88
N GLU A 150 -18.71 8.18 -8.40
CA GLU A 150 -19.11 7.12 -9.33
C GLU A 150 -20.04 6.10 -8.67
N ASP A 151 -21.08 5.66 -9.39
CA ASP A 151 -22.18 4.83 -8.86
C ASP A 151 -21.70 3.59 -8.10
N SER A 152 -20.70 2.91 -8.67
CA SER A 152 -20.17 1.65 -8.17
C SER A 152 -18.64 1.59 -8.29
N PHE A 153 -18.02 0.87 -7.34
CA PHE A 153 -16.57 0.67 -7.29
C PHE A 153 -16.25 -0.80 -7.55
N ASN A 154 -15.30 -1.03 -8.44
CA ASN A 154 -14.85 -2.37 -8.79
C ASN A 154 -13.86 -2.86 -7.75
N ILE A 155 -13.92 -4.16 -7.49
CA ILE A 155 -13.02 -4.87 -6.59
C ILE A 155 -12.50 -6.13 -7.32
N ALA A 156 -11.23 -6.43 -7.10
CA ALA A 156 -10.55 -7.59 -7.70
C ALA A 156 -9.57 -8.20 -6.70
N LYS A 157 -9.03 -9.37 -7.02
CA LYS A 157 -7.94 -9.97 -6.23
C LYS A 157 -6.59 -9.51 -6.75
N GLY A 158 -5.69 -9.25 -5.81
CA GLY A 158 -4.28 -8.96 -6.08
C GLY A 158 -3.39 -9.66 -5.08
N ILE A 159 -2.12 -9.29 -5.06
CA ILE A 159 -1.08 -9.92 -4.26
C ILE A 159 -0.62 -8.96 -3.16
N ALA A 160 -0.71 -9.39 -1.92
CA ALA A 160 -0.31 -8.64 -0.74
C ALA A 160 0.90 -9.30 -0.05
N GLY A 161 1.70 -8.49 0.65
CA GLY A 161 2.78 -8.98 1.50
C GLY A 161 4.13 -9.20 0.81
N GLY A 162 4.37 -8.61 -0.36
CA GLY A 162 5.74 -8.53 -0.88
C GLY A 162 6.60 -7.71 0.08
N LEU A 163 7.85 -8.11 0.33
CA LEU A 163 8.60 -7.59 1.45
C LEU A 163 10.07 -7.36 1.11
N LEU A 164 10.58 -6.18 1.44
CA LEU A 164 12.01 -5.90 1.54
C LEU A 164 12.35 -5.59 3.00
N ILE A 165 13.35 -6.28 3.54
CA ILE A 165 13.97 -5.96 4.83
C ILE A 165 15.35 -5.35 4.55
N LEU A 166 15.50 -4.07 4.88
CA LEU A 166 16.72 -3.31 4.70
C LEU A 166 17.55 -3.35 5.97
N LEU A 167 18.74 -3.93 5.90
CA LEU A 167 19.66 -4.05 7.02
C LEU A 167 20.82 -3.07 6.85
N GLY A 168 20.93 -2.11 7.77
CA GLY A 168 21.94 -1.06 7.68
C GLY A 168 22.72 -0.81 8.98
N THR A 169 23.81 -0.06 8.86
CA THR A 169 24.79 0.15 9.93
C THR A 169 24.42 1.25 10.92
N GLU A 170 23.54 2.17 10.53
CA GLU A 170 23.07 3.28 11.37
C GLU A 170 21.61 3.61 11.08
N GLN A 171 20.83 3.92 12.12
CA GLN A 171 19.40 4.15 11.99
C GLN A 171 19.05 5.27 11.00
N MET A 172 19.74 6.41 11.07
CA MET A 172 19.40 7.59 10.25
C MET A 172 19.64 7.35 8.76
N THR A 173 20.78 6.76 8.40
CA THR A 173 21.14 6.47 7.01
C THR A 173 20.30 5.32 6.45
N THR A 174 19.97 4.31 7.27
CA THR A 174 19.04 3.21 6.88
C THR A 174 17.64 3.74 6.64
N LEU A 175 17.14 4.67 7.48
CA LEU A 175 15.84 5.30 7.27
C LEU A 175 15.82 6.12 5.98
N GLN A 176 16.89 6.86 5.69
CA GLN A 176 16.99 7.63 4.45
C GLN A 176 16.98 6.71 3.22
N ALA A 177 17.69 5.58 3.28
CA ALA A 177 17.66 4.55 2.25
C ALA A 177 16.24 3.98 2.07
N ALA A 178 15.54 3.65 3.17
CA ALA A 178 14.16 3.17 3.12
C ALA A 178 13.21 4.18 2.46
N LYS A 179 13.34 5.48 2.78
CA LYS A 179 12.58 6.56 2.12
C LYS A 179 12.89 6.64 0.62
N THR A 180 14.14 6.49 0.22
CA THR A 180 14.55 6.45 -1.19
C THR A 180 13.88 5.28 -1.93
N ALA A 181 13.86 4.08 -1.33
CA ALA A 181 13.20 2.92 -1.91
C ALA A 181 11.68 3.09 -2.05
N VAL A 182 11.00 3.59 -1.01
CA VAL A 182 9.55 3.90 -1.06
C VAL A 182 9.24 4.94 -2.14
N LYS A 183 10.06 5.99 -2.24
CA LYS A 183 9.89 7.01 -3.28
C LYS A 183 10.04 6.41 -4.67
N ALA A 184 11.04 5.57 -4.89
CA ALA A 184 11.25 4.91 -6.18
C ALA A 184 10.09 3.99 -6.57
N ILE A 185 9.51 3.28 -5.61
CA ILE A 185 8.29 2.48 -5.82
C ILE A 185 7.15 3.38 -6.30
N CYS A 186 6.86 4.46 -5.58
CA CYS A 186 5.78 5.40 -5.93
C CYS A 186 5.99 6.06 -7.31
N ASP A 187 7.22 6.48 -7.62
CA ASP A 187 7.55 7.15 -8.89
C ASP A 187 7.53 6.20 -10.10
N SER A 188 7.66 4.88 -9.88
CA SER A 188 7.76 3.87 -10.95
C SER A 188 6.45 3.60 -11.71
N LYS A 189 5.35 4.27 -11.33
CA LYS A 189 3.99 4.11 -11.89
C LYS A 189 3.44 2.68 -11.87
N VAL A 190 4.04 1.82 -11.04
CA VAL A 190 3.51 0.48 -10.77
C VAL A 190 2.19 0.59 -10.04
N GLN A 191 1.32 -0.40 -10.24
CA GLN A 191 0.02 -0.46 -9.57
C GLN A 191 0.17 -1.16 -8.21
N ALA A 192 0.96 -0.54 -7.32
CA ALA A 192 1.29 -1.07 -6.01
C ALA A 192 1.25 0.03 -4.93
N ILE A 193 1.10 -0.38 -3.67
CA ILE A 193 1.16 0.50 -2.50
C ILE A 193 2.12 -0.03 -1.45
N THR A 194 2.61 0.86 -0.60
CA THR A 194 3.25 0.53 0.68
C THR A 194 2.35 1.01 1.83
N SER A 195 1.75 0.10 2.59
CA SER A 195 0.66 0.41 3.54
C SER A 195 1.10 0.97 4.89
N PHE A 196 2.36 0.77 5.28
CA PHE A 196 2.86 1.22 6.58
C PHE A 196 3.11 2.73 6.61
N PRO A 197 3.27 3.36 7.79
CA PRO A 197 3.49 4.80 7.90
C PRO A 197 4.71 5.26 7.09
N GLY A 198 4.49 6.15 6.12
CA GLY A 198 5.53 6.59 5.18
C GLY A 198 6.10 5.45 4.29
N GLY A 199 5.37 4.34 4.18
CA GLY A 199 5.76 3.13 3.47
C GLY A 199 6.75 2.23 4.21
N ILE A 200 7.03 2.50 5.48
CA ILE A 200 8.13 1.88 6.22
C ILE A 200 7.63 1.29 7.55
N CYS A 201 7.86 0.00 7.76
CA CYS A 201 7.61 -0.70 9.01
C CYS A 201 8.92 -0.80 9.82
N ARG A 202 8.89 -0.27 11.05
CA ARG A 202 10.03 -0.37 11.99
C ARG A 202 9.96 -1.55 12.93
N SER A 203 8.79 -2.16 13.07
CA SER A 203 8.49 -3.09 14.16
C SER A 203 8.78 -4.54 13.82
N GLY A 204 8.59 -4.95 12.56
CA GLY A 204 8.77 -6.31 12.05
C GLY A 204 8.08 -7.40 12.88
N SER A 205 7.06 -8.07 12.34
CA SER A 205 6.38 -9.15 13.07
C SER A 205 6.84 -10.54 12.65
N LYS A 206 6.66 -11.49 13.56
CA LYS A 206 6.64 -12.92 13.27
C LYS A 206 5.34 -13.50 13.79
N ILE A 207 4.97 -14.64 13.22
CA ILE A 207 3.81 -15.40 13.67
C ILE A 207 4.11 -16.09 14.99
N GLY A 208 3.08 -16.12 15.83
CA GLY A 208 3.14 -16.67 17.18
C GLY A 208 3.79 -15.73 18.17
N SER A 209 3.71 -16.13 19.43
CA SER A 209 4.24 -15.41 20.56
C SER A 209 4.50 -16.36 21.72
N LYS A 210 5.41 -15.97 22.62
CA LYS A 210 5.54 -16.64 23.93
C LYS A 210 4.30 -16.40 24.81
N TYR A 211 3.54 -15.35 24.52
CA TYR A 211 2.26 -15.05 25.16
C TYR A 211 1.12 -15.62 24.31
N SER A 212 0.40 -16.61 24.82
CA SER A 212 -0.60 -17.39 24.07
C SER A 212 -1.80 -16.58 23.53
N PHE A 213 -2.06 -15.40 24.07
CA PHE A 213 -3.13 -14.50 23.62
C PHE A 213 -2.74 -13.62 22.42
N LEU A 214 -1.49 -13.69 21.95
CA LEU A 214 -1.01 -12.92 20.80
C LEU A 214 -0.77 -13.83 19.59
N ASN A 215 -1.42 -13.51 18.47
CA ASN A 215 -1.22 -14.19 17.20
C ASN A 215 0.13 -13.84 16.55
N GLU A 216 0.64 -12.64 16.81
CA GLU A 216 1.90 -12.13 16.26
C GLU A 216 2.68 -11.38 17.33
N SER A 217 4.00 -11.33 17.16
CA SER A 217 4.91 -10.63 18.08
C SER A 217 6.16 -10.15 17.35
N THR A 218 7.04 -9.42 18.03
CA THR A 218 8.29 -8.89 17.43
C THR A 218 9.11 -9.98 16.74
N ASN A 219 9.65 -9.67 15.56
CA ASN A 219 10.58 -10.54 14.87
C ASN A 219 11.98 -10.40 15.46
N HIS A 220 12.17 -11.00 16.64
CA HIS A 220 13.41 -10.94 17.42
C HIS A 220 14.69 -11.25 16.63
N ARG A 221 14.61 -12.06 15.56
CA ARG A 221 15.75 -12.41 14.71
C ARG A 221 16.32 -11.20 13.97
N PHE A 222 15.49 -10.18 13.72
CA PHE A 222 15.88 -8.91 13.08
C PHE A 222 15.95 -7.72 14.07
N CYS A 223 15.91 -7.95 15.39
CA CYS A 223 16.00 -6.88 16.38
C CYS A 223 17.47 -6.56 16.75
N PRO A 224 18.01 -5.38 16.39
CA PRO A 224 19.41 -5.05 16.68
C PRO A 224 19.75 -5.03 18.17
N SER A 225 18.80 -4.63 19.02
CA SER A 225 18.94 -4.61 20.48
C SER A 225 19.06 -6.00 21.10
N LEU A 226 18.60 -7.05 20.41
CA LEU A 226 18.62 -8.43 20.89
C LEU A 226 19.73 -9.26 20.25
N LYS A 227 20.50 -8.69 19.31
CA LYS A 227 21.50 -9.40 18.49
C LYS A 227 22.51 -10.24 19.30
N LYS A 228 22.84 -9.81 20.53
CA LYS A 228 23.76 -10.54 21.43
C LYS A 228 23.05 -11.52 22.37
N ASP A 229 21.75 -11.37 22.55
CA ASP A 229 20.95 -12.11 23.54
C ASP A 229 20.21 -13.31 22.91
N VAL A 230 20.02 -13.31 21.58
CA VAL A 230 19.35 -14.39 20.85
C VAL A 230 20.33 -15.12 19.93
N SER A 231 20.37 -16.44 20.03
CA SER A 231 21.31 -17.29 19.28
C SER A 231 20.98 -17.42 17.80
N ASP A 232 19.73 -17.15 17.41
CA ASP A 232 19.19 -17.32 16.06
C ASP A 232 19.01 -15.99 15.31
N SER A 233 19.71 -14.93 15.75
CA SER A 233 19.73 -13.64 15.07
C SER A 233 20.14 -13.80 13.60
N LEU A 234 19.44 -13.09 12.72
CA LEU A 234 19.71 -13.01 11.28
C LEU A 234 20.51 -11.75 10.91
N LEU A 235 20.89 -10.94 11.88
CA LEU A 235 21.60 -9.68 11.65
C LEU A 235 23.11 -9.90 11.55
N PRO A 236 23.76 -9.43 10.47
CA PRO A 236 25.22 -9.32 10.43
C PRO A 236 25.79 -8.50 11.60
N PRO A 237 27.05 -8.76 12.03
CA PRO A 237 27.68 -8.07 13.17
C PRO A 237 27.65 -6.53 13.09
N GLU A 238 27.82 -5.96 11.91
CA GLU A 238 27.85 -4.53 11.62
C GLU A 238 26.47 -3.86 11.58
N VAL A 239 25.39 -4.63 11.41
CA VAL A 239 24.03 -4.09 11.27
C VAL A 239 23.48 -3.61 12.62
N GLN A 240 23.00 -2.37 12.66
CA GLN A 240 22.41 -1.73 13.86
C GLN A 240 20.96 -1.28 13.65
N CYS A 241 20.44 -1.40 12.42
CA CYS A 241 19.06 -1.01 12.11
C CYS A 241 18.47 -1.96 11.05
N ALA A 242 17.17 -2.26 11.21
CA ALA A 242 16.37 -2.97 10.23
C ALA A 242 15.07 -2.19 9.98
N TYR A 243 14.69 -2.04 8.71
CA TYR A 243 13.39 -1.52 8.29
C TYR A 243 12.76 -2.45 7.27
N GLU A 244 11.44 -2.62 7.35
CA GLU A 244 10.65 -3.38 6.41
C GLU A 244 9.89 -2.43 5.46
N ILE A 245 9.80 -2.79 4.19
CA ILE A 245 8.91 -2.17 3.21
C ILE A 245 7.97 -3.27 2.73
N VAL A 246 6.72 -3.20 3.17
CA VAL A 246 5.65 -4.13 2.78
C VAL A 246 4.90 -3.55 1.59
N ILE A 247 4.70 -4.36 0.56
CA ILE A 247 4.15 -3.96 -0.74
C ILE A 247 2.95 -4.85 -1.09
N ASN A 248 1.84 -4.21 -1.45
CA ASN A 248 0.69 -4.87 -2.08
C ASN A 248 0.55 -4.36 -3.51
N ALA A 249 0.25 -5.25 -4.45
CA ALA A 249 0.13 -4.91 -5.87
C ALA A 249 -1.00 -5.68 -6.55
N VAL A 250 -1.59 -5.06 -7.56
CA VAL A 250 -2.78 -5.59 -8.26
C VAL A 250 -2.58 -6.98 -8.88
N ASN A 251 -1.34 -7.36 -9.16
CA ASN A 251 -0.95 -8.69 -9.62
C ASN A 251 0.55 -8.95 -9.31
N GLU A 252 1.01 -10.17 -9.61
CA GLU A 252 2.38 -10.59 -9.34
C GLU A 252 3.44 -9.80 -10.14
N ASP A 253 3.15 -9.46 -11.40
CA ASP A 253 4.08 -8.70 -12.25
C ASP A 253 4.31 -7.29 -11.71
N GLU A 254 3.25 -6.62 -11.28
CA GLU A 254 3.32 -5.30 -10.65
C GLU A 254 4.04 -5.36 -9.30
N LEU A 255 3.86 -6.46 -8.54
CA LEU A 255 4.61 -6.68 -7.30
C LEU A 255 6.11 -6.82 -7.56
N LYS A 256 6.49 -7.64 -8.55
CA LYS A 256 7.89 -7.82 -8.97
C LYS A 256 8.50 -6.50 -9.42
N LYS A 257 7.78 -5.70 -10.22
CA LYS A 257 8.25 -4.36 -10.65
C LYS A 257 8.46 -3.42 -9.46
N ALA A 258 7.54 -3.41 -8.49
CA ALA A 258 7.67 -2.60 -7.28
C ALA A 258 8.91 -3.01 -6.46
N LEU A 259 9.08 -4.30 -6.20
CA LEU A 259 10.26 -4.80 -5.49
C LEU A 259 11.57 -4.50 -6.24
N LYS A 260 11.58 -4.66 -7.57
CA LYS A 260 12.71 -4.27 -8.44
C LYS A 260 13.03 -2.79 -8.34
N ALA A 261 12.03 -1.92 -8.32
CA ALA A 261 12.22 -0.47 -8.17
C ALA A 261 12.84 -0.13 -6.81
N GLY A 262 12.35 -0.75 -5.72
CA GLY A 262 12.89 -0.58 -4.37
C GLY A 262 14.35 -1.04 -4.25
N ILE A 263 14.67 -2.23 -4.76
CA ILE A 263 16.05 -2.77 -4.79
C ILE A 263 16.94 -1.91 -5.69
N GLY A 264 16.47 -1.56 -6.88
CA GLY A 264 17.19 -0.76 -7.87
C GLY A 264 17.64 0.60 -7.33
N ALA A 265 16.79 1.26 -6.55
CA ALA A 265 17.09 2.54 -5.91
C ALA A 265 18.19 2.47 -4.84
N LEU A 266 18.57 1.28 -4.41
CA LEU A 266 19.57 1.04 -3.36
C LEU A 266 20.88 0.43 -3.89
N ARG A 267 21.01 0.18 -5.20
CA ARG A 267 22.21 -0.47 -5.79
C ARG A 267 23.52 0.25 -5.46
N GLU A 268 23.50 1.57 -5.34
CA GLU A 268 24.68 2.40 -5.03
C GLU A 268 24.70 2.91 -3.57
N ASN A 269 23.78 2.41 -2.73
CA ASN A 269 23.63 2.87 -1.35
C ASN A 269 24.61 2.14 -0.42
N ASN A 270 25.60 2.85 0.12
CA ASN A 270 26.61 2.27 1.03
C ASN A 270 26.13 2.13 2.49
N ALA A 271 24.93 2.60 2.84
CA ALA A 271 24.39 2.47 4.20
C ALA A 271 23.69 1.12 4.43
N ILE A 272 23.23 0.49 3.35
CA ILE A 272 22.58 -0.81 3.39
C ILE A 272 23.64 -1.90 3.19
N VAL A 273 23.76 -2.77 4.18
CA VAL A 273 24.66 -3.94 4.17
C VAL A 273 24.02 -5.07 3.37
N LYS A 274 22.74 -5.31 3.61
CA LYS A 274 21.99 -6.41 3.02
C LYS A 274 20.52 -6.04 2.81
N ILE A 275 19.95 -6.50 1.72
CA ILE A 275 18.50 -6.54 1.48
C ILE A 275 18.08 -8.00 1.53
N THR A 276 17.11 -8.31 2.40
CA THR A 276 16.55 -9.65 2.57
C THR A 276 15.02 -9.58 2.59
N SER A 277 14.36 -10.70 2.85
CA SER A 277 12.91 -10.83 3.00
C SER A 277 12.59 -11.79 4.13
N SER A 278 11.32 -11.85 4.54
CA SER A 278 10.80 -12.88 5.43
C SER A 278 9.82 -13.80 4.68
N ASN A 279 9.77 -15.05 5.12
CA ASN A 279 8.80 -16.06 4.71
C ASN A 279 8.45 -16.94 5.92
N PHE A 280 7.46 -17.80 5.75
CA PHE A 280 6.90 -18.67 6.78
C PHE A 280 7.07 -20.15 6.40
N GLY A 281 8.17 -20.47 5.69
CA GLY A 281 8.46 -21.83 5.25
C GLY A 281 7.54 -22.35 4.14
N GLY A 282 6.78 -21.47 3.47
CA GLY A 282 5.80 -21.85 2.44
C GLY A 282 4.48 -22.37 2.99
N GLU A 283 4.23 -22.21 4.29
CA GLU A 283 3.05 -22.79 4.96
C GLU A 283 1.79 -21.92 4.87
N LEU A 284 1.92 -20.61 4.58
CA LEU A 284 0.81 -19.65 4.69
C LEU A 284 0.45 -19.00 3.36
N GLY A 285 1.43 -18.39 2.71
CA GLY A 285 1.30 -17.77 1.40
C GLY A 285 1.55 -18.78 0.30
N LYS A 286 0.71 -18.75 -0.74
CA LYS A 286 0.83 -19.66 -1.89
C LYS A 286 1.72 -19.11 -3.00
N ILE A 287 2.14 -17.85 -2.87
CA ILE A 287 2.87 -17.12 -3.90
C ILE A 287 4.23 -16.77 -3.33
N THR A 288 5.28 -17.16 -4.03
CA THR A 288 6.66 -16.91 -3.63
C THR A 288 7.32 -15.97 -4.64
N ILE A 289 7.98 -14.93 -4.15
CA ILE A 289 8.76 -14.02 -4.97
C ILE A 289 10.21 -14.07 -4.50
N ASN A 290 11.08 -14.76 -5.24
CA ASN A 290 12.50 -14.84 -4.89
C ASN A 290 13.18 -13.51 -5.19
N LEU A 291 14.00 -13.02 -4.24
CA LEU A 291 14.71 -11.75 -4.41
C LEU A 291 15.78 -11.80 -5.50
N LYS A 292 16.41 -12.97 -5.71
CA LYS A 292 17.40 -13.14 -6.79
C LYS A 292 16.81 -13.01 -8.19
N ASP A 293 15.52 -13.33 -8.37
CA ASP A 293 14.82 -13.13 -9.64
C ASP A 293 14.58 -11.64 -9.94
N LEU A 294 14.81 -10.77 -8.95
CA LEU A 294 14.60 -9.32 -9.03
C LEU A 294 15.88 -8.53 -9.36
N THR A 295 17.04 -9.16 -9.29
CA THR A 295 18.31 -8.57 -9.70
C THR A 295 18.64 -9.00 -11.12
N ASP A 296 18.90 -8.04 -12.01
CA ASP A 296 19.23 -8.33 -13.41
C ASP A 296 20.68 -8.84 -13.52
N ASP A 297 20.95 -10.06 -13.04
CA ASP A 297 22.23 -10.78 -13.23
C ASP A 297 22.10 -11.93 -14.26
N ASN A 298 21.08 -11.87 -15.14
CA ASN A 298 20.98 -12.70 -16.34
C ASN A 298 21.26 -11.88 -17.62
N LYS A 299 22.40 -11.19 -17.64
CA LYS A 299 23.11 -10.81 -18.87
C LYS A 299 24.61 -11.01 -18.70
#